data_AF-A0A2N7IQ73-F1
#
_entry.id   AF-A0A2N7IQ73-F1
#
_cell.length_a   1.000
_cell.length_b   1.000
_cell.length_c   1.000
_cell.angle_alpha   90.00
_cell.angle_beta   90.00
_cell.angle_gamma   90.00
#
_symmetry.space_group_name_H-M   'P 1'
#
loop_
_entity.id
_entity.type
_entity.pdbx_description
1 polymer ?
#
loop_
_entity_poly.entity_id
_entity_poly.type
_entity_poly.pdbx_seq_one_letter_code
_entity_poly.pdbx_strand_id
1 'polypeptide(L)'
;MSNEFYNRAFEEEWVASSPMKEFGDSIIPDNIAYYVDGSEDVAKVLKLKVNVNDASITYQACEKLETMAEALSRPLSDKTKSVITSWLNRYFYRKHLQG
;
A
#
# COMPACT_ATOMS: atom_id res chain seq x y z
N MET A 1 4.20 16.27 -5.04
CA MET A 1 4.19 14.89 -5.56
C MET A 1 3.20 14.12 -4.71
N SER A 2 2.22 13.43 -5.30
CA SER A 2 1.23 12.65 -4.55
C SER A 2 1.84 11.30 -4.19
N ASN A 3 1.94 10.99 -2.90
CA ASN A 3 2.44 9.68 -2.44
C ASN A 3 1.40 8.55 -2.62
N GLU A 4 0.29 8.80 -3.32
CA GLU A 4 -0.73 7.77 -3.58
C GLU A 4 -0.19 6.61 -4.43
N PHE A 5 0.84 6.88 -5.23
CA PHE A 5 1.57 5.89 -6.01
C PHE A 5 2.96 5.71 -5.44
N TYR A 6 3.56 4.55 -5.73
CA TYR A 6 4.93 4.29 -5.33
C TYR A 6 5.88 5.14 -6.18
N ASN A 7 6.46 6.17 -5.57
CA ASN A 7 7.35 7.10 -6.24
C ASN A 7 8.55 7.46 -5.37
N ARG A 8 9.61 7.92 -6.03
CA ARG A 8 10.77 8.48 -5.33
C ARG A 8 10.31 9.64 -4.46
N ALA A 9 10.67 9.60 -3.18
CA ALA A 9 10.50 10.71 -2.25
C ALA A 9 11.78 11.54 -2.23
N PHE A 10 12.78 11.12 -1.44
CA PHE A 10 14.07 11.78 -1.27
C PHE A 10 15.21 10.76 -1.40
N GLU A 11 16.33 11.17 -1.99
CA GLU A 11 17.47 10.29 -2.28
C GLU A 11 17.03 9.00 -3.02
N GLU A 12 17.39 7.83 -2.48
CA GLU A 12 17.07 6.50 -3.01
C GLU A 12 15.79 5.91 -2.39
N GLU A 13 15.07 6.67 -1.56
CA GLU A 13 13.84 6.21 -0.91
C GLU A 13 12.63 6.33 -1.85
N TRP A 14 11.91 5.22 -1.96
CA TRP A 14 10.62 5.15 -2.65
C TRP A 14 9.52 4.89 -1.65
N VAL A 15 8.43 5.63 -1.79
CA VAL A 15 7.31 5.59 -0.85
C VAL A 15 5.97 5.57 -1.57
N ALA A 16 4.97 4.96 -0.93
CA ALA A 16 3.56 5.16 -1.23
C ALA A 16 2.77 5.29 0.09
N SER A 17 1.58 5.87 0.06
CA SER A 17 0.69 5.99 1.20
C SER A 17 -0.75 6.15 0.75
N SER A 18 -1.68 5.58 1.49
CA SER A 18 -3.08 5.96 1.32
C SER A 18 -3.35 7.35 1.90
N PRO A 19 -4.43 8.01 1.46
CA PRO A 19 -5.04 9.08 2.23
C PRO A 19 -5.42 8.58 3.64
N MET A 20 -5.46 9.51 4.60
CA MET A 20 -6.04 9.24 5.91
C MET A 20 -7.55 9.07 5.76
N LYS A 21 -8.08 7.88 6.06
CA LYS A 21 -9.52 7.61 6.00
C LYS A 21 -10.12 7.73 7.39
N GLU A 22 -11.02 8.69 7.55
CA GLU A 22 -11.75 8.92 8.79
C GLU A 22 -12.83 7.86 9.05
N PHE A 23 -13.10 7.59 10.32
CA PHE A 23 -14.21 6.78 10.80
C PHE A 23 -14.60 7.17 12.23
N GLY A 24 -15.84 6.82 12.62
CA GLY A 24 -16.42 7.25 13.90
C GLY A 24 -17.09 8.62 13.79
N ASP A 25 -17.87 8.96 14.82
CA ASP A 25 -18.75 10.15 14.83
C ASP A 25 -18.35 11.19 15.89
N SER A 26 -17.14 11.06 16.46
CA SER A 26 -16.59 12.03 17.41
C SER A 26 -16.23 13.35 16.73
N ILE A 27 -16.12 14.43 17.50
CA ILE A 27 -15.72 15.77 17.00
C ILE A 27 -14.35 15.72 16.30
N ILE A 28 -13.47 14.84 16.77
CA ILE A 28 -12.19 14.51 16.13
C ILE A 28 -12.25 13.02 15.76
N PRO A 29 -12.62 12.67 14.51
CA PRO A 29 -12.76 11.30 14.09
C PRO A 29 -11.47 10.49 14.26
N ASP A 30 -11.63 9.19 14.49
CA ASP A 30 -10.54 8.25 14.34
C ASP A 30 -10.17 8.16 12.86
N ASN A 31 -8.93 7.75 12.55
CA ASN A 31 -8.54 7.59 11.16
C ASN A 31 -7.49 6.52 10.96
N ILE A 32 -7.42 6.01 9.73
CA ILE A 32 -6.58 4.88 9.36
C ILE A 32 -5.90 5.11 8.01
N ALA A 33 -4.66 4.67 7.89
CA ALA A 33 -3.88 4.72 6.66
C ALA A 33 -2.82 3.62 6.59
N TYR A 34 -2.28 3.38 5.39
CA TYR A 34 -1.06 2.61 5.19
C TYR A 34 0.04 3.47 4.57
N TYR A 35 1.28 3.07 4.83
CA TYR A 35 2.49 3.62 4.22
C TYR A 35 3.37 2.46 3.75
N VAL A 36 3.97 2.62 2.58
CA VAL A 36 4.94 1.69 2.01
C VAL A 36 6.25 2.46 1.84
N ASP A 37 7.36 1.86 2.24
CA ASP A 37 8.69 2.37 1.96
C ASP A 37 9.63 1.26 1.45
N GLY A 38 10.61 1.66 0.65
CA GLY A 38 11.57 0.74 0.05
C GLY A 38 12.51 1.43 -0.94
N SER A 39 12.97 0.67 -1.92
CA SER A 39 13.78 1.17 -3.05
C SER A 39 12.97 1.12 -4.35
N GLU A 40 13.54 1.62 -5.44
CA GLU A 40 12.88 1.71 -6.75
C GLU A 40 12.19 0.40 -7.17
N ASP A 41 12.89 -0.71 -7.03
CA ASP A 41 12.40 -2.02 -7.50
C ASP A 41 11.58 -2.80 -6.46
N VAL A 42 11.69 -2.47 -5.18
CA VAL A 42 11.12 -3.30 -4.11
C VAL A 42 10.61 -2.49 -2.93
N ALA A 43 9.32 -2.67 -2.63
CA ALA A 43 8.73 -2.29 -1.36
C ALA A 43 9.27 -3.21 -0.25
N LYS A 44 9.81 -2.61 0.81
CA LYS A 44 10.47 -3.35 1.90
C LYS A 44 9.63 -3.38 3.16
N VAL A 45 8.92 -2.29 3.45
CA VAL A 45 8.14 -2.14 4.67
C VAL A 45 6.74 -1.68 4.32
N LEU A 46 5.74 -2.35 4.92
CA LEU A 46 4.36 -1.90 4.97
C LEU A 46 4.04 -1.51 6.41
N LYS A 47 3.69 -0.25 6.63
CA LYS A 47 3.26 0.29 7.93
C LYS A 47 1.77 0.55 7.89
N LEU A 48 1.04 0.04 8.88
CA LEU A 48 -0.36 0.35 9.11
C LEU A 48 -0.45 1.31 10.30
N LYS A 49 -1.22 2.38 10.15
CA LYS A 49 -1.43 3.37 11.21
C LYS A 49 -2.92 3.57 11.44
N VAL A 50 -3.34 3.39 12.69
CA VAL A 50 -4.66 3.79 13.18
C VAL A 50 -4.47 4.81 14.30
N ASN A 51 -5.18 5.94 14.21
CA ASN A 51 -5.26 6.93 15.27
C ASN A 51 -6.61 6.76 15.96
N VAL A 52 -6.58 6.47 17.26
CA VAL A 52 -7.78 6.33 18.11
C VAL A 52 -7.89 7.58 18.98
N ASN A 53 -8.88 8.40 18.68
CA ASN A 53 -9.23 9.62 19.39
C ASN A 53 -10.45 9.39 20.30
N ASP A 54 -11.32 8.43 19.96
CA ASP A 54 -12.43 7.98 20.80
C ASP A 54 -12.20 6.54 21.31
N ALA A 55 -11.83 6.44 22.59
CA ALA A 55 -11.57 5.15 23.23
C ALA A 55 -12.79 4.21 23.25
N SER A 56 -14.01 4.74 23.14
CA SER A 56 -15.24 3.92 23.16
C SER A 56 -15.37 3.03 21.91
N ILE A 57 -14.72 3.39 20.81
CA ILE A 57 -14.74 2.62 19.55
C ILE A 57 -13.43 1.86 19.27
N THR A 58 -12.56 1.69 20.28
CA THR A 58 -11.28 0.97 20.15
C THR A 58 -11.43 -0.41 19.48
N TYR A 59 -12.49 -1.15 19.79
CA TYR A 59 -12.77 -2.44 19.15
C TYR A 59 -12.94 -2.32 17.63
N GLN A 60 -13.71 -1.32 17.18
CA GLN A 60 -13.90 -1.04 15.76
C GLN A 60 -12.59 -0.62 15.08
N ALA A 61 -11.73 0.13 15.79
CA ALA A 61 -10.41 0.50 15.30
C ALA A 61 -9.51 -0.74 15.09
N CYS A 62 -9.55 -1.71 16.01
CA CYS A 62 -8.87 -2.99 15.86
C CYS A 62 -9.40 -3.79 14.66
N GLU A 63 -10.72 -3.92 14.50
CA GLU A 63 -11.32 -4.63 13.35
C GLU A 63 -10.92 -4.01 12.01
N LYS A 64 -10.87 -2.68 11.93
CA LYS A 64 -10.42 -1.97 10.71
C LYS A 64 -8.94 -2.23 10.42
N LEU A 65 -8.10 -2.24 11.46
CA LEU A 65 -6.67 -2.53 11.33
C LEU A 65 -6.45 -3.95 10.84
N GLU A 66 -7.14 -4.93 11.42
CA GLU A 66 -7.10 -6.34 11.01
C GLU A 66 -7.58 -6.52 9.57
N THR A 67 -8.73 -5.94 9.21
CA THR A 67 -9.28 -6.00 7.84
C THR A 67 -8.28 -5.45 6.81
N MET A 68 -7.61 -4.34 7.13
CA MET A 68 -6.60 -3.74 6.26
C MET A 68 -5.34 -4.61 6.17
N ALA A 69 -4.90 -5.19 7.29
CA ALA A 69 -3.76 -6.11 7.32
C ALA A 69 -4.03 -7.36 6.47
N GLU A 70 -5.23 -7.94 6.55
CA GLU A 70 -5.63 -9.07 5.70
C GLU A 70 -5.66 -8.69 4.23
N ALA A 71 -6.25 -7.54 3.89
CA ALA A 71 -6.35 -7.08 2.51
C ALA A 71 -4.96 -6.86 1.87
N LEU A 72 -4.00 -6.34 2.63
CA LEU A 72 -2.67 -5.98 2.14
C LEU A 72 -1.64 -7.11 2.25
N SER A 73 -1.86 -8.09 3.13
CA SER A 73 -1.00 -9.29 3.24
C SER A 73 -1.35 -10.37 2.22
N ARG A 74 -2.46 -10.22 1.48
CA ARG A 74 -2.89 -11.20 0.49
C ARG A 74 -1.84 -11.39 -0.60
N PRO A 75 -1.37 -12.64 -0.82
CA PRO A 75 -0.51 -12.94 -1.95
C PRO A 75 -1.20 -12.57 -3.25
N LEU A 76 -0.43 -12.11 -4.23
CA LEU A 76 -0.94 -11.99 -5.60
C LEU A 76 -1.53 -13.34 -6.02
N SER A 77 -2.74 -13.30 -6.55
CA SER A 77 -3.35 -14.51 -7.12
C SER A 77 -2.48 -15.05 -8.27
N ASP A 78 -2.50 -16.35 -8.51
CA ASP A 78 -1.71 -16.96 -9.59
C ASP A 78 -2.09 -16.41 -10.98
N LYS A 79 -3.35 -16.02 -11.15
CA LYS A 79 -3.81 -15.30 -12.34
C LYS A 79 -3.09 -13.95 -12.50
N THR A 80 -3.00 -13.18 -11.42
CA THR A 80 -2.31 -11.87 -11.44
C THR A 80 -0.82 -12.04 -11.70
N LYS A 81 -0.17 -13.02 -11.06
CA LYS A 81 1.24 -13.37 -11.31
C LYS A 81 1.46 -13.73 -12.79
N SER A 82 0.64 -14.62 -13.35
CA SER A 82 0.73 -15.05 -14.75
C SER A 82 0.61 -13.89 -15.75
N VAL A 83 -0.29 -12.94 -15.50
CA VAL A 83 -0.44 -11.73 -16.33
C VAL A 83 0.81 -10.85 -16.26
N ILE A 84 1.33 -10.59 -15.05
CA ILE A 84 2.56 -9.80 -14.84
C ILE A 84 3.74 -10.47 -15.53
N THR A 85 3.95 -11.78 -15.33
CA THR A 85 5.03 -12.53 -15.97
C THR A 85 4.92 -12.50 -17.49
N SER A 86 3.71 -12.68 -18.04
CA SER A 86 3.49 -12.62 -19.49
C SER A 86 3.74 -11.22 -20.08
N TRP A 87 3.42 -10.17 -19.32
CA TRP A 87 3.72 -8.79 -19.72
C TRP A 87 5.22 -8.51 -19.69
N LEU A 88 5.91 -8.86 -18.60
CA LEU A 88 7.37 -8.72 -18.46
C LEU A 88 8.10 -9.46 -19.59
N ASN A 89 7.74 -10.72 -19.85
CA ASN A 89 8.34 -11.51 -20.92
C ASN A 89 8.20 -10.83 -22.29
N ARG A 90 7.01 -10.28 -22.60
CA ARG A 90 6.78 -9.54 -23.86
C ARG A 90 7.55 -8.23 -23.91
N TYR A 91 7.63 -7.50 -22.80
CA TYR A 91 8.39 -6.25 -22.72
C TYR A 91 9.88 -6.48 -22.99
N PHE A 92 10.50 -7.45 -22.30
CA PHE A 92 11.91 -7.79 -22.51
C PHE A 92 12.17 -8.34 -23.93
N TYR A 93 11.28 -9.18 -24.48
CA TYR A 93 11.41 -9.67 -25.85
C TYR A 93 11.41 -8.54 -26.89
N ARG A 94 10.53 -7.56 -26.73
CA ARG A 94 10.45 -6.41 -27.64
C ARG A 94 11.66 -5.48 -27.53
N LYS A 95 12.21 -5.32 -26.33
CA LYS A 95 13.40 -4.48 -26.09
C LYS A 95 14.66 -5.09 -26.70
N HIS A 96 14.76 -6.42 -26.78
CA HIS A 96 15.90 -7.12 -27.38
C HIS A 96 15.85 -7.25 -28.92
N LEU A 97 14.72 -6.96 -29.56
CA LEU A 97 14.60 -6.97 -31.04
C LEU A 97 14.83 -5.59 -31.69
N GLN A 98 15.01 -4.53 -30.89
CA GLN A 98 15.29 -3.17 -31.36
C GLN A 98 16.73 -2.71 -31.06
N GLY A 99 17.63 -3.64 -30.74
CA GLY A 99 19.07 -3.41 -30.57
C GLY A 99 19.87 -3.91 -31.76
#